data_AF-A0A193SQ58-F1
#
_entry.id   AF-A0A193SQ58-F1
#
_cell.length_a   1.000
_cell.length_b   1.000
_cell.length_c   1.000
_cell.angle_alpha   90.00
_cell.angle_beta   90.00
_cell.angle_gamma   90.00
#
_symmetry.space_group_name_H-M   'P 1'
#
loop_
_entity.id
_entity.type
_entity.pdbx_description
1 polymer ?
#
loop_
_entity_poly.entity_id
_entity_poly.type
_entity_poly.pdbx_seq_one_letter_code
_entity_poly.pdbx_strand_id
1 'polypeptide(L)'
;MKTADLHSLQALRVLREQRATARLAAQRERCREANSELDQAREALRLHREKLVREAEQAYGRFSEGLSVSAWRATQERLQQLDDERVALQADADAVALTLETEEQARERLRHVHREQQQKTKAWQSLVEQRVRSDARLAEQRDEADQPAAPGSAAATAVTSAQISGTEP
;
A
#
# COMPACT_ATOMS: atom_id res chain seq x y z
N MET A 1 12.46 -23.46 -19.25
CA MET A 1 11.34 -23.40 -18.28
C MET A 1 10.04 -23.65 -19.02
N LYS A 2 9.12 -24.40 -18.41
CA LYS A 2 7.78 -24.63 -18.96
C LYS A 2 6.88 -23.43 -18.64
N THR A 3 5.87 -23.18 -19.47
CA THR A 3 4.88 -22.10 -19.27
C THR A 3 4.16 -22.22 -17.92
N ALA A 4 3.85 -23.44 -17.50
CA ALA A 4 3.27 -23.73 -16.18
C ALA A 4 4.13 -23.23 -15.01
N ASP A 5 5.46 -23.37 -15.09
CA ASP A 5 6.37 -22.89 -14.05
C ASP A 5 6.36 -21.35 -13.96
N LEU A 6 6.27 -20.68 -15.11
CA LEU A 6 6.18 -19.22 -15.19
C LEU A 6 4.87 -18.70 -14.58
N HIS A 7 3.74 -19.36 -14.88
CA HIS A 7 2.44 -19.02 -14.28
C HIS A 7 2.44 -19.27 -12.77
N SER A 8 3.06 -20.35 -12.29
CA SER A 8 3.23 -20.62 -10.85
C SER A 8 4.01 -19.51 -10.15
N LEU A 9 5.15 -19.09 -10.74
CA LEU A 9 5.93 -17.97 -10.20
C LEU A 9 5.17 -16.64 -10.27
N GLN A 10 4.36 -16.41 -11.30
CA GLN A 10 3.50 -15.23 -11.40
C GLN A 10 2.44 -15.23 -10.30
N ALA A 11 1.77 -16.35 -10.05
CA ALA A 11 0.79 -16.50 -8.98
C ALA A 11 1.41 -16.19 -7.61
N LEU A 12 2.62 -16.71 -7.33
CA LEU A 12 3.35 -16.40 -6.09
C LEU A 12 3.67 -14.91 -5.95
N ARG A 13 3.98 -14.19 -7.04
CA ARG A 13 4.24 -12.75 -7.00
C ARG A 13 2.98 -11.93 -6.74
N VAL A 14 1.87 -12.30 -7.37
CA VAL A 14 0.56 -11.68 -7.10
C VAL A 14 0.17 -11.86 -5.64
N LEU A 15 0.37 -13.05 -5.06
CA LEU A 15 0.12 -13.29 -3.64
C LEU A 15 1.01 -12.42 -2.73
N ARG A 16 2.29 -12.23 -3.08
CA ARG A 16 3.19 -11.34 -2.33
C ARG A 16 2.75 -9.88 -2.42
N GLU A 17 2.27 -9.43 -3.57
CA GLU A 17 1.72 -8.09 -3.76
C GLU A 17 0.45 -7.90 -2.93
N GLN A 18 -0.50 -8.83 -2.98
CA GLN A 18 -1.71 -8.80 -2.16
C GLN A 18 -1.38 -8.72 -0.66
N ARG A 19 -0.40 -9.49 -0.18
CA ARG A 19 0.08 -9.40 1.21
C ARG A 19 0.69 -8.04 1.53
N ALA A 20 1.47 -7.45 0.62
CA ALA A 20 2.02 -6.12 0.80
C ALA A 20 0.91 -5.05 0.86
N THR A 21 -0.11 -5.15 0.01
CA THR A 21 -1.29 -4.27 0.02
C THR A 21 -2.05 -4.40 1.34
N ALA A 22 -2.30 -5.62 1.81
CA ALA A 22 -3.00 -5.88 3.06
C ALA A 22 -2.23 -5.31 4.26
N ARG A 23 -0.91 -5.48 4.32
CA ARG A 23 -0.04 -4.88 5.35
C ARG A 23 -0.11 -3.36 5.33
N LEU A 24 -0.06 -2.76 4.14
CA LEU A 24 -0.17 -1.31 4.00
C LEU A 24 -1.54 -0.78 4.42
N ALA A 25 -2.62 -1.52 4.14
CA ALA A 25 -3.96 -1.16 4.58
C ALA A 25 -4.09 -1.22 6.11
N ALA A 26 -3.62 -2.31 6.73
CA ALA A 26 -3.59 -2.44 8.19
C ALA A 26 -2.77 -1.32 8.85
N GLN A 27 -1.62 -0.96 8.26
CA GLN A 27 -0.79 0.13 8.77
C GLN A 27 -1.46 1.49 8.66
N ARG A 28 -2.24 1.74 7.59
CA ARG A 28 -3.01 2.98 7.46
C ARG A 28 -4.07 3.10 8.54
N GLU A 29 -4.67 1.98 8.94
CA GLU A 29 -5.67 1.98 10.01
C GLU A 29 -5.01 2.31 11.35
N ARG A 30 -3.88 1.69 11.68
CA ARG A 30 -3.10 2.04 12.89
C ARG A 30 -2.72 3.51 12.95
N CYS A 31 -2.30 4.11 11.83
CA CYS A 31 -2.03 5.55 11.78
C CYS A 31 -3.28 6.39 12.05
N ARG A 32 -4.46 5.96 11.61
CA ARG A 32 -5.72 6.66 11.87
C ARG A 32 -6.12 6.55 13.32
N GLU A 33 -6.02 5.35 13.89
CA GLU A 33 -6.27 5.08 15.31
C GLU A 33 -5.36 5.96 16.18
N ALA A 34 -4.03 5.90 15.97
CA ALA A 34 -3.06 6.72 16.69
C ALA A 34 -3.29 8.23 16.52
N ASN A 35 -3.72 8.68 15.34
CA ASN A 35 -4.06 10.09 15.14
C ASN A 35 -5.32 10.48 15.93
N SER A 36 -6.33 9.62 15.94
CA SER A 36 -7.55 9.87 16.73
C SER A 36 -7.27 9.87 18.24
N GLU A 37 -6.35 9.02 18.72
CA GLU A 37 -5.89 9.02 20.10
C GLU A 37 -5.13 10.32 20.44
N LEU A 38 -4.30 10.81 19.51
CA LEU A 38 -3.59 12.08 19.69
C LEU A 38 -4.56 13.26 19.81
N ASP A 39 -5.59 13.29 18.96
CA ASP A 39 -6.63 14.33 19.00
C ASP A 39 -7.39 14.28 20.34
N GLN A 40 -7.71 13.09 20.84
CA GLN A 40 -8.34 12.90 22.15
C GLN A 40 -7.45 13.37 23.30
N ALA A 41 -6.15 13.00 23.28
CA ALA A 41 -5.20 13.41 24.32
C ALA A 41 -5.02 14.94 24.36
N ARG A 42 -4.93 15.58 23.18
CA ARG A 42 -4.85 17.04 23.05
C ARG A 42 -6.11 17.73 23.55
N GLU A 43 -7.28 17.18 23.26
CA GLU A 43 -8.54 17.74 23.74
C GLU A 43 -8.69 17.59 25.26
N ALA A 44 -8.32 16.43 25.83
CA ALA A 44 -8.29 16.22 27.27
C ALA A 44 -7.37 17.23 27.97
N LEU A 45 -6.17 17.46 27.41
CA LEU A 45 -5.23 18.46 27.91
C LEU A 45 -5.79 19.89 27.80
N ARG A 46 -6.47 20.23 26.69
CA ARG A 46 -7.11 21.54 26.49
C ARG A 46 -8.17 21.79 27.55
N LEU A 47 -9.07 20.83 27.75
CA LEU A 47 -10.13 20.90 28.77
C LEU A 47 -9.56 20.99 30.18
N HIS A 48 -8.45 20.29 30.46
CA HIS A 48 -7.78 20.37 31.76
C HIS A 48 -7.18 21.77 31.99
N ARG A 49 -6.49 22.33 31.01
CA ARG A 49 -5.95 23.71 31.10
C ARG A 49 -7.06 24.73 31.35
N GLU A 50 -8.21 24.60 30.70
CA GLU A 50 -9.38 25.45 30.98
C GLU A 50 -9.89 25.31 32.41
N LYS A 51 -9.96 24.07 32.92
CA LYS A 51 -10.35 23.80 34.31
C LYS A 51 -9.38 24.45 35.29
N LEU A 52 -8.07 24.33 35.06
CA LEU A 52 -7.05 24.96 35.89
C LEU A 52 -7.21 26.47 35.93
N VAL A 53 -7.44 27.12 34.78
CA VAL A 53 -7.69 28.57 34.71
C VAL A 53 -8.93 28.96 35.52
N ARG A 54 -10.05 28.25 35.34
CA ARG A 54 -11.30 28.53 36.08
C ARG A 54 -11.12 28.37 37.59
N GLU A 55 -10.40 27.35 38.03
CA GLU A 55 -10.12 27.12 39.46
C GLU A 55 -9.20 28.22 40.02
N ALA A 56 -8.20 28.68 39.24
CA ALA A 56 -7.34 29.78 39.63
C ALA A 56 -8.10 31.12 39.73
N GLU A 57 -9.01 31.39 38.79
CA GLU A 57 -9.88 32.58 38.83
C GLU A 57 -10.81 32.55 40.04
N GLN A 58 -11.44 31.40 40.33
CA GLN A 58 -12.28 31.24 41.52
C GLN A 58 -11.49 31.39 42.81
N ALA A 59 -10.29 30.82 42.87
CA ALA A 59 -9.37 30.97 43.99
C ALA A 59 -9.04 32.44 44.26
N TYR A 60 -8.72 33.18 43.20
CA TYR A 60 -8.38 34.60 43.29
C TYR A 60 -9.58 35.46 43.71
N GLY A 61 -10.76 35.20 43.15
CA GLY A 61 -12.00 35.89 43.53
C GLY A 61 -12.29 35.72 45.02
N ARG A 62 -12.30 34.48 45.51
CA ARG A 62 -12.53 34.22 46.94
C ARG A 62 -11.40 34.75 47.84
N PHE A 63 -10.15 34.81 47.35
CA PHE A 63 -9.05 35.46 48.06
C PHE A 63 -9.32 36.95 48.27
N SER A 64 -9.81 37.65 47.24
CA SER A 64 -10.17 39.07 47.31
C SER A 64 -11.33 39.36 48.29
N GLU A 65 -12.19 38.37 48.55
CA GLU A 65 -13.32 38.44 49.47
C GLU A 65 -12.95 38.16 50.94
N GLY A 66 -11.68 37.82 51.23
CA GLY A 66 -11.19 37.59 52.60
C GLY A 66 -11.20 36.11 53.02
N LEU A 67 -10.53 35.27 52.23
CA LEU A 67 -10.39 33.84 52.50
C LEU A 67 -9.62 33.55 53.80
N SER A 68 -10.00 32.50 54.52
CA SER A 68 -9.21 32.02 55.66
C SER A 68 -7.87 31.41 55.19
N VAL A 69 -6.85 31.46 56.06
CA VAL A 69 -5.52 30.90 55.75
C VAL A 69 -5.57 29.41 55.45
N SER A 70 -6.42 28.65 56.15
CA SER A 70 -6.59 27.20 55.91
C SER A 70 -7.24 26.92 54.56
N ALA A 71 -8.28 27.67 54.19
CA ALA A 71 -8.91 27.55 52.88
C ALA A 71 -7.95 27.96 51.75
N TRP A 72 -7.06 28.92 52.01
CA TRP A 72 -6.09 29.38 51.01
C TRP A 72 -5.04 28.29 50.75
N ARG A 73 -4.52 27.65 51.80
CA ARG A 73 -3.61 26.51 51.67
C ARG A 73 -4.25 25.35 50.92
N ALA A 74 -5.49 24.98 51.25
CA ALA A 74 -6.21 23.93 50.53
C ALA A 74 -6.40 24.26 49.04
N THR A 75 -6.62 25.54 48.72
CA THR A 75 -6.75 26.00 47.34
C THR A 75 -5.40 25.93 46.59
N GLN A 76 -4.29 26.31 47.24
CA GLN A 76 -2.95 26.16 46.67
C GLN A 76 -2.59 24.69 46.41
N GLU A 77 -2.87 23.80 47.37
CA GLU A 77 -2.68 22.35 47.19
C GLU A 77 -3.50 21.83 46.01
N ARG A 78 -4.75 22.28 45.86
CA ARG A 78 -5.59 21.89 44.74
C ARG A 78 -5.06 22.38 43.40
N LEU A 79 -4.59 23.63 43.32
CA LEU A 79 -3.99 24.17 42.10
C LEU A 79 -2.69 23.44 41.73
N GLN A 80 -1.88 23.07 42.73
CA GLN A 80 -0.69 22.25 42.50
C GLN A 80 -1.04 20.88 41.93
N GLN A 81 -2.04 20.20 42.51
CA GLN A 81 -2.51 18.92 41.97
C GLN A 81 -2.99 19.03 40.52
N LEU A 82 -3.72 20.09 40.17
CA LEU A 82 -4.15 20.34 38.79
C LEU A 82 -2.94 20.61 37.87
N ASP A 83 -1.92 21.31 38.35
CA ASP A 83 -0.70 21.53 37.57
C ASP A 83 0.06 20.23 37.31
N ASP A 84 0.19 19.37 38.33
CA ASP A 84 0.82 18.05 38.24
C ASP A 84 0.04 17.15 37.26
N GLU A 85 -1.30 17.13 37.35
CA GLU A 85 -2.18 16.42 36.41
C GLU A 85 -1.99 16.94 34.97
N ARG A 86 -1.85 18.26 34.77
CA ARG A 86 -1.57 18.86 33.45
C ARG A 86 -0.23 18.39 32.90
N VAL A 87 0.81 18.30 33.73
CA VAL A 87 2.13 17.78 33.31
C VAL A 87 2.02 16.32 32.87
N ALA A 88 1.29 15.49 33.61
CA ALA A 88 1.03 14.10 33.22
C ALA A 88 0.30 14.01 31.88
N LEU A 89 -0.79 14.77 31.69
CA LEU A 89 -1.53 14.79 30.42
C LEU A 89 -0.71 15.30 29.24
N GLN A 90 0.20 16.25 29.46
CA GLN A 90 1.14 16.70 28.44
C GLN A 90 2.09 15.57 28.04
N ALA A 91 2.66 14.86 29.01
CA ALA A 91 3.53 13.72 28.75
C ALA A 91 2.80 12.60 27.99
N ASP A 92 1.54 12.33 28.33
CA ASP A 92 0.70 11.36 27.61
C ASP A 92 0.48 11.78 26.16
N ALA A 93 0.12 13.05 25.92
CA ALA A 93 -0.07 13.58 24.56
C ALA A 93 1.23 13.51 23.73
N ASP A 94 2.38 13.78 24.34
CA ASP A 94 3.69 13.68 23.69
C ASP A 94 4.07 12.23 23.38
N ALA A 95 3.75 11.28 24.27
CA ALA A 95 3.96 9.85 24.05
C ALA A 95 3.11 9.31 22.89
N VAL A 96 1.84 9.73 22.80
CA VAL A 96 0.96 9.38 21.68
C VAL A 96 1.45 10.02 20.37
N ALA A 97 1.93 11.26 20.41
CA ALA A 97 2.51 11.92 19.24
C ALA A 97 3.74 11.16 18.69
N LEU A 98 4.62 10.69 19.58
CA LEU A 98 5.75 9.85 19.21
C LEU A 98 5.30 8.50 18.63
N THR A 99 4.26 7.90 19.20
CA THR A 99 3.68 6.66 18.66
C THR A 99 3.15 6.88 17.24
N LEU A 100 2.39 7.94 16.99
CA LEU A 100 1.92 8.30 15.66
C LEU A 100 3.10 8.45 14.68
N GLU A 101 4.15 9.17 15.06
CA GLU A 101 5.34 9.33 14.22
C GLU A 101 5.95 7.97 13.84
N THR A 102 6.10 7.05 14.80
CA THR A 102 6.64 5.71 14.52
C THR A 102 5.75 4.90 13.57
N GLU A 103 4.43 4.98 13.72
CA GLU A 103 3.48 4.30 12.84
C GLU A 103 3.49 4.92 11.42
N GLU A 104 3.69 6.23 11.29
CA GLU A 104 3.83 6.90 10.01
C GLU A 104 5.14 6.53 9.30
N GLN A 105 6.25 6.46 10.03
CA GLN A 105 7.52 5.96 9.49
C GLN A 105 7.41 4.51 9.01
N ALA A 106 6.71 3.65 9.77
CA ALA A 106 6.43 2.27 9.36
C ALA A 106 5.54 2.21 8.10
N ARG A 107 4.55 3.10 7.99
CA ARG A 107 3.72 3.25 6.78
C ARG A 107 4.56 3.61 5.56
N GLU A 108 5.50 4.53 5.69
CA GLU A 108 6.38 4.91 4.59
C GLU A 108 7.26 3.75 4.12
N ARG A 109 7.89 3.03 5.05
CA ARG A 109 8.67 1.82 4.73
C ARG A 109 7.82 0.79 3.96
N LEU A 110 6.58 0.54 4.41
CA LEU A 110 5.66 -0.36 3.72
C LEU A 110 5.23 0.17 2.34
N ARG A 111 5.07 1.48 2.17
CA ARG A 111 4.79 2.10 0.85
C ARG A 111 5.92 1.83 -0.13
N HIS A 112 7.17 1.95 0.30
CA HIS A 112 8.34 1.64 -0.53
C HIS A 112 8.35 0.16 -0.96
N VAL A 113 8.24 -0.76 0.01
CA VAL A 113 8.21 -2.21 -0.26
C VAL A 113 7.06 -2.58 -1.22
N HIS A 114 5.88 -1.99 -1.02
CA HIS A 114 4.73 -2.24 -1.89
C HIS A 114 4.98 -1.77 -3.32
N ARG A 115 5.53 -0.57 -3.53
CA ARG A 115 5.88 -0.04 -4.87
C ARG A 115 6.88 -0.95 -5.58
N GLU A 116 7.93 -1.39 -4.89
CA GLU A 116 8.91 -2.31 -5.45
C GLU A 116 8.27 -3.65 -5.85
N GLN A 117 7.39 -4.19 -5.00
CA GLN A 117 6.69 -5.43 -5.30
C GLN A 117 5.78 -5.28 -6.52
N GLN A 118 5.07 -4.16 -6.64
CA GLN A 118 4.25 -3.86 -7.82
C GLN A 118 5.08 -3.76 -9.10
N GLN A 119 6.22 -3.08 -9.06
CA GLN A 119 7.12 -2.99 -10.21
C GLN A 119 7.62 -4.37 -10.64
N LYS A 120 8.01 -5.20 -9.67
CA LYS A 120 8.41 -6.60 -9.92
C LYS A 120 7.25 -7.39 -10.53
N THR A 121 6.04 -7.31 -9.98
CA THR A 121 4.88 -8.04 -10.54
C THR A 121 4.62 -7.63 -11.98
N LYS A 122 4.60 -6.33 -12.28
CA LYS A 122 4.37 -5.80 -13.65
C LYS A 122 5.43 -6.25 -14.64
N ALA A 123 6.71 -6.16 -14.28
CA ALA A 123 7.81 -6.61 -15.13
C ALA A 123 7.73 -8.12 -15.43
N TRP A 124 7.30 -8.92 -14.44
CA TRP A 124 7.10 -10.35 -14.64
C TRP A 124 5.86 -10.67 -15.49
N GLN A 125 4.77 -9.94 -15.31
CA GLN A 125 3.58 -10.08 -16.16
C GLN A 125 3.92 -9.86 -17.64
N SER A 126 4.67 -8.80 -17.98
CA SER A 126 5.09 -8.55 -19.36
C SER A 126 5.96 -9.66 -19.94
N LEU A 127 6.85 -10.25 -19.13
CA LEU A 127 7.69 -11.38 -19.56
C LEU A 127 6.87 -12.66 -19.82
N VAL A 128 5.89 -12.95 -18.96
CA VAL A 128 5.00 -14.11 -19.15
C VAL A 128 4.14 -13.92 -20.39
N GLU A 129 3.56 -12.74 -20.60
CA GLU A 129 2.80 -12.43 -21.81
C GLU A 129 3.63 -12.57 -23.08
N GLN A 130 4.86 -12.07 -23.09
CA GLN A 130 5.77 -12.21 -24.22
C GLN A 130 6.05 -13.68 -24.53
N ARG A 131 6.26 -14.49 -23.49
CA ARG A 131 6.52 -15.93 -23.64
C ARG A 131 5.29 -16.69 -24.15
N VAL A 132 4.10 -16.37 -23.65
CA VAL A 132 2.85 -16.98 -24.15
C VAL A 132 2.65 -16.63 -25.62
N ARG A 133 2.89 -15.38 -26.02
CA ARG A 133 2.83 -14.97 -27.44
C ARG A 133 3.86 -15.68 -28.31
N SER A 134 5.09 -15.89 -27.83
CA SER A 134 6.10 -16.62 -28.61
C SER A 134 5.74 -18.09 -28.75
N ASP A 135 5.24 -18.73 -27.69
CA ASP A 135 4.86 -20.14 -27.73
C ASP A 135 3.63 -20.35 -28.65
N ALA A 136 2.69 -19.41 -28.69
CA ALA A 136 1.57 -19.40 -29.64
C ALA A 136 2.05 -19.30 -31.10
N ARG A 137 2.94 -18.37 -31.41
CA ARG A 137 3.52 -18.23 -32.77
C ARG A 137 4.27 -19.47 -33.23
N LEU A 138 4.99 -20.12 -32.31
CA LEU A 138 5.69 -21.37 -32.62
C LEU A 138 4.73 -22.54 -32.85
N ALA A 139 3.57 -22.55 -32.19
CA ALA A 139 2.52 -23.53 -32.45
C ALA A 139 1.90 -23.30 -33.84
N GLU A 140 1.55 -22.05 -34.17
CA GLU A 140 1.03 -21.65 -35.49
C GLU A 140 1.98 -22.08 -36.62
N GLN A 141 3.29 -21.83 -36.48
CA GLN A 141 4.30 -22.24 -37.47
C GLN A 141 4.42 -23.77 -37.62
N ARG A 142 4.19 -24.53 -36.56
CA ARG A 142 4.18 -26.00 -36.63
C ARG A 142 2.92 -26.49 -37.34
N ASP A 143 1.77 -25.92 -37.01
CA ASP A 143 0.50 -26.24 -37.67
C ASP A 143 0.54 -25.90 -39.17
N GLU A 144 1.24 -24.82 -39.56
CA GLU A 144 1.51 -24.46 -40.96
C GLU A 144 2.50 -25.42 -41.64
N ALA A 145 3.52 -25.92 -40.93
CA ALA A 145 4.49 -26.87 -41.48
C ALA A 145 3.95 -28.29 -41.60
N ASP A 146 3.03 -28.68 -40.70
CA ASP A 146 2.34 -29.97 -40.70
C ASP A 146 1.12 -29.97 -41.63
N GLN A 147 0.80 -28.82 -42.25
CA GLN A 147 -0.21 -28.72 -43.29
C GLN A 147 0.27 -29.47 -44.55
N PRO A 148 -0.38 -30.57 -44.97
CA PRO A 148 0.03 -31.28 -46.18
C PRO A 148 -0.13 -30.33 -47.37
N ALA A 149 0.88 -30.28 -48.24
CA ALA A 149 0.83 -29.50 -49.47
C ALA A 149 -0.50 -29.77 -50.18
N ALA A 150 -1.30 -28.72 -50.40
CA ALA A 150 -2.57 -28.85 -51.09
C ALA A 150 -2.35 -29.59 -52.43
N PRO A 151 -3.16 -30.62 -52.75
CA PRO A 151 -3.05 -31.34 -54.02
C PRO A 151 -3.48 -30.40 -55.14
N GLY A 152 -2.53 -29.62 -55.65
CA GLY A 152 -2.78 -28.64 -56.71
C GLY A 152 -1.53 -28.05 -57.35
N SER A 153 -0.34 -28.23 -56.76
CA SER A 153 0.90 -27.62 -57.27
C SER A 153 1.89 -28.62 -57.90
N ALA A 154 1.41 -29.78 -58.38
CA ALA A 154 2.25 -30.75 -59.12
C ALA A 154 1.78 -31.00 -60.57
N ALA A 155 0.76 -30.29 -61.06
CA ALA A 155 0.17 -30.52 -62.38
C ALA A 155 0.41 -29.39 -63.41
N ALA A 156 1.39 -28.50 -63.18
CA ALA A 156 1.68 -27.38 -64.10
C ALA A 156 3.03 -27.51 -64.84
N THR A 157 3.76 -28.61 -64.69
CA THR A 157 5.10 -28.77 -65.31
C THR A 157 5.21 -29.98 -66.23
N ALA A 158 4.11 -30.34 -66.91
CA ALA A 158 4.10 -31.46 -67.87
C ALA A 158 3.19 -31.20 -69.08
N VAL A 159 3.22 -30.01 -69.68
CA VAL A 159 2.65 -29.80 -71.03
C VAL A 159 3.51 -28.80 -71.80
N THR A 160 4.74 -29.18 -72.18
CA THR A 160 5.46 -28.48 -73.26
C THR A 160 6.52 -29.39 -73.90
N SER A 161 6.13 -30.51 -74.50
CA SER A 161 6.99 -31.26 -75.43
C SER A 161 6.17 -32.31 -76.19
N ALA A 162 5.45 -31.89 -77.24
CA ALA A 162 5.17 -32.73 -78.42
C ALA A 162 4.18 -31.99 -79.34
N GLN A 163 4.70 -31.21 -80.30
CA GLN A 163 4.09 -30.98 -81.62
C GLN A 163 4.92 -29.98 -82.44
N ILE A 164 6.05 -30.43 -83.00
CA ILE A 164 6.59 -29.86 -84.24
C ILE A 164 7.31 -30.98 -84.99
N SER A 165 6.71 -31.47 -86.08
CA SER A 165 7.39 -31.81 -87.33
C SER A 165 6.35 -32.22 -88.35
N GLY A 166 6.06 -31.28 -89.25
CA GLY A 166 5.23 -31.47 -90.42
C GLY A 166 5.92 -32.35 -91.45
N THR A 167 5.08 -33.14 -92.10
CA THR A 167 5.29 -33.96 -93.29
C THR A 167 5.34 -33.08 -94.54
N GLU A 168 6.36 -33.25 -95.38
CA GLU A 168 6.29 -33.09 -96.85
C GLU A 168 7.55 -33.76 -97.47
N PRO A 169 7.42 -34.37 -98.65
CA PRO A 169 7.54 -33.60 -99.90
C PRO A 169 6.40 -33.81 -100.91
#